data_AF-T0RS77-F1
#
_entry.id   AF-T0RS77-F1
#
_cell.length_a   1.000
_cell.length_b   1.000
_cell.length_c   1.000
_cell.angle_alpha   90.00
_cell.angle_beta   90.00
_cell.angle_gamma   90.00
#
_symmetry.space_group_name_H-M   'P 1'
#
loop_
_entity.id
_entity.type
_entity.pdbx_description
1 polymer ?
#
loop_
_entity_poly.entity_id
_entity_poly.type
_entity_poly.pdbx_seq_one_letter_code
_entity_poly.pdbx_strand_id
1 'polypeptide(L)'
;MTIKKGCFLGQETAAKIESRRGAAKYPCLVELISGQIFEYSGFKKIWGEFEEDGKKFALVQLTREDRVHGKILKNDESEFKVISIDQTSKTAHEKAEELFLKAVELFQNREDEVALTLLDRAIEIDPTYADAYESKGAILGQLDKFEEAIKVMDELLEVDKTSVMAHTNKSLFFHEDWRNRKS
;
A
#
# COMPACT_ATOMS: atom_id res chain seq x y z
N MET A 1 -23.41 -43.48 -6.53
CA MET A 1 -22.92 -42.44 -7.43
C MET A 1 -23.23 -41.09 -6.81
N THR A 2 -22.17 -40.39 -6.46
CA THR A 2 -22.06 -39.05 -5.84
C THR A 2 -22.52 -37.96 -6.81
N ILE A 3 -23.27 -36.93 -6.37
CA ILE A 3 -22.95 -35.51 -6.62
C ILE A 3 -23.44 -34.67 -5.43
N LYS A 4 -22.48 -33.94 -4.83
CA LYS A 4 -22.62 -33.00 -3.70
C LYS A 4 -23.38 -31.72 -4.13
N LYS A 5 -24.23 -31.21 -3.24
CA LYS A 5 -24.76 -29.84 -3.30
C LYS A 5 -23.61 -28.84 -3.07
N GLY A 6 -23.31 -28.03 -4.08
CA GLY A 6 -22.38 -26.90 -3.99
C GLY A 6 -23.00 -25.79 -3.14
N CYS A 7 -22.39 -25.52 -1.99
CA CYS A 7 -22.65 -24.32 -1.19
C CYS A 7 -21.72 -23.22 -1.71
N PHE A 8 -22.28 -22.09 -2.14
CA PHE A 8 -21.54 -20.94 -2.64
C PHE A 8 -20.74 -20.29 -1.49
N LEU A 9 -19.44 -20.60 -1.43
CA LEU A 9 -18.45 -19.89 -0.62
C LEU A 9 -18.06 -18.63 -1.39
N GLY A 10 -18.69 -17.48 -1.12
CA GLY A 10 -18.32 -16.26 -1.83
C GLY A 10 -18.84 -14.96 -1.25
N GLN A 11 -19.99 -14.95 -0.57
CA GLN A 11 -20.60 -13.70 -0.11
C GLN A 11 -20.50 -13.45 1.40
N GLU A 12 -20.38 -14.48 2.23
CA GLU A 12 -20.18 -14.30 3.67
C GLU A 12 -18.74 -13.90 4.07
N THR A 13 -17.77 -14.07 3.16
CA THR A 13 -16.36 -13.76 3.42
C THR A 13 -16.07 -12.27 3.24
N ALA A 14 -16.69 -11.61 2.25
CA ALA A 14 -16.47 -10.19 1.98
C ALA A 14 -17.08 -9.28 3.06
N ALA A 15 -18.32 -9.56 3.50
CA ALA A 15 -19.00 -8.76 4.52
C ALA A 15 -18.41 -8.89 5.95
N LYS A 16 -17.59 -9.91 6.22
CA LYS A 16 -16.85 -10.07 7.49
C LYS A 16 -15.47 -9.41 7.49
N ILE A 17 -15.02 -8.89 6.35
CA ILE A 17 -13.74 -8.18 6.24
C ILE A 17 -13.92 -6.70 6.60
N GLU A 18 -15.07 -6.10 6.27
CA GLU A 18 -15.31 -4.65 6.45
C GLU A 18 -15.69 -4.22 7.88
N SER A 19 -15.93 -5.15 8.82
CA SER A 19 -16.35 -4.85 10.20
C SER A 19 -15.35 -5.18 11.30
N ARG A 20 -14.04 -5.16 11.03
CA ARG A 20 -13.00 -5.51 12.03
C ARG A 20 -12.73 -4.41 13.08
N ARG A 21 -13.74 -4.11 13.90
CA ARG A 21 -13.51 -3.81 15.32
C ARG A 21 -13.19 -5.14 16.02
N GLY A 22 -11.92 -5.54 16.03
CA GLY A 22 -11.51 -6.79 16.68
C GLY A 22 -10.02 -7.08 16.53
N ALA A 23 -9.25 -6.60 17.49
CA ALA A 23 -7.88 -7.08 17.74
C ALA A 23 -7.85 -8.62 17.87
N ALA A 24 -6.69 -9.23 17.57
CA ALA A 24 -6.34 -10.66 17.79
C ALA A 24 -6.61 -11.71 16.68
N LYS A 25 -6.43 -11.39 15.39
CA LYS A 25 -6.65 -12.37 14.29
C LYS A 25 -5.47 -12.70 13.37
N TYR A 26 -4.27 -12.15 13.58
CA TYR A 26 -3.19 -12.24 12.60
C TYR A 26 -2.10 -13.24 13.01
N PRO A 27 -1.67 -14.13 12.10
CA PRO A 27 -0.53 -15.00 12.31
C PRO A 27 0.78 -14.19 12.36
N CYS A 28 1.71 -14.63 13.18
CA CYS A 28 3.06 -14.09 13.30
C CYS A 28 4.05 -15.21 13.03
N LEU A 29 5.20 -14.86 12.46
CA LEU A 29 6.29 -15.79 12.32
C LEU A 29 7.15 -15.70 13.59
N VAL A 30 7.56 -16.83 14.15
CA VAL A 30 8.54 -16.86 15.23
C VAL A 30 9.73 -17.70 14.79
N GLU A 31 10.94 -17.17 14.94
CA GLU A 31 12.20 -17.89 14.72
C GLU A 31 12.66 -18.48 16.05
N LEU A 32 13.01 -19.76 16.07
CA LEU A 32 13.60 -20.41 17.24
C LEU A 32 15.09 -20.06 17.31
N ILE A 33 15.49 -19.33 18.34
CA ILE A 33 16.89 -18.95 18.58
C ILE A 33 17.62 -20.06 19.33
N SER A 34 16.98 -20.63 20.35
CA SER A 34 17.52 -21.72 21.16
C SER A 34 16.39 -22.63 21.65
N GLY A 35 16.68 -23.91 21.84
CA GLY A 35 15.71 -24.93 22.24
C GLY A 35 15.37 -25.90 21.11
N GLN A 36 14.33 -26.71 21.31
CA GLN A 36 13.90 -27.75 20.35
C GLN A 36 12.41 -27.70 19.99
N ILE A 37 11.58 -27.02 20.78
CA ILE A 37 10.11 -27.13 20.71
C ILE A 37 9.50 -25.72 20.63
N PHE A 38 8.46 -25.56 19.81
CA PHE A 38 7.67 -24.33 19.73
C PHE A 38 6.55 -24.30 20.78
N GLU A 39 6.94 -24.17 22.05
CA GLU A 39 5.99 -24.05 23.16
C GLU A 39 6.15 -22.71 23.88
N TYR A 40 5.09 -21.91 23.95
CA TYR A 40 5.09 -20.65 24.70
C TYR A 40 3.69 -20.31 25.16
N SER A 41 3.54 -19.86 26.40
CA SER A 41 2.22 -19.57 27.01
C SER A 41 1.42 -18.50 26.26
N GLY A 42 2.11 -17.60 25.53
CA GLY A 42 1.49 -16.60 24.66
C GLY A 42 1.08 -17.09 23.27
N PHE A 43 1.43 -18.33 22.89
CA PHE A 43 0.98 -18.94 21.63
C PHE A 43 -0.47 -19.42 21.77
N LYS A 44 -1.41 -18.67 21.19
CA LYS A 44 -2.85 -19.03 21.17
C LYS A 44 -3.18 -20.14 20.18
N LYS A 45 -2.38 -20.25 19.11
CA LYS A 45 -2.52 -21.27 18.07
C LYS A 45 -1.20 -21.40 17.32
N ILE A 46 -0.84 -22.60 16.91
CA ILE A 46 0.27 -22.89 16.00
C ILE A 46 -0.34 -23.48 14.72
N TRP A 47 -0.01 -22.90 13.56
CA TRP A 47 -0.52 -23.37 12.26
C TRP A 47 0.43 -24.33 11.57
N GLY A 48 1.74 -24.18 11.78
CA GLY A 48 2.75 -25.04 11.18
C GLY A 48 4.16 -24.59 11.55
N GLU A 49 5.09 -25.53 11.43
CA GLU A 49 6.52 -25.37 11.70
C GLU A 49 7.28 -25.72 10.42
N PHE A 50 8.36 -24.99 10.13
CA PHE A 50 9.21 -25.22 8.97
C PHE A 50 10.65 -24.81 9.25
N GLU A 51 11.58 -25.28 8.42
CA GLU A 51 13.00 -24.98 8.53
C GLU A 51 13.49 -24.40 7.20
N GLU A 52 14.22 -23.29 7.26
CA GLU A 52 14.82 -22.61 6.11
C GLU A 52 16.23 -22.16 6.51
N ASP A 53 17.26 -22.43 5.69
CA ASP A 53 18.65 -22.07 5.95
C ASP A 53 19.19 -22.50 7.34
N GLY A 54 18.76 -23.68 7.82
CA GLY A 54 19.14 -24.21 9.13
C GLY A 54 18.51 -23.48 10.33
N LYS A 55 17.54 -22.59 10.08
CA LYS A 55 16.75 -21.90 11.09
C LYS A 55 15.35 -22.47 11.14
N LYS A 56 14.84 -22.69 12.35
CA LYS A 56 13.48 -23.19 12.56
C LYS A 56 12.52 -22.04 12.78
N PHE A 57 11.35 -22.13 12.15
CA PHE A 57 10.29 -21.16 12.26
C PHE A 57 8.95 -21.82 12.58
N ALA A 58 8.07 -21.07 13.24
CA ALA A 58 6.68 -21.46 13.39
C ALA A 58 5.75 -20.29 13.08
N LEU A 59 4.60 -20.62 12.46
CA LEU A 59 3.52 -19.69 12.25
C LEU A 59 2.54 -19.77 13.42
N VAL A 60 2.47 -18.72 14.23
CA VAL A 60 1.76 -18.73 15.52
C VAL A 60 0.84 -17.53 15.71
N GLN A 61 -0.25 -17.70 16.46
CA GLN A 61 -1.12 -16.62 16.90
C GLN A 61 -0.64 -16.13 18.26
N LEU A 62 -0.18 -14.89 18.35
CA LEU A 62 0.31 -14.29 19.60
C LEU A 62 -0.77 -13.47 20.33
N THR A 63 -0.57 -13.29 21.63
CA THR A 63 -1.28 -12.26 22.40
C THR A 63 -0.94 -10.86 21.87
N ARG A 64 -1.77 -9.86 22.18
CA ARG A 64 -1.52 -8.47 21.75
C ARG A 64 -0.21 -7.92 22.33
N GLU A 65 0.16 -8.32 23.54
CA GLU A 65 1.35 -7.85 24.25
C GLU A 65 2.66 -8.49 23.72
N ASP A 66 2.56 -9.70 23.17
CA ASP A 66 3.72 -10.45 22.63
C ASP A 66 3.93 -10.23 21.15
N ARG A 67 2.94 -9.69 20.44
CA ARG A 67 3.02 -9.38 19.02
C ARG A 67 3.76 -8.07 18.75
N VAL A 68 5.07 -8.07 18.97
CA VAL A 68 5.95 -6.94 18.68
C VAL A 68 7.13 -7.45 17.84
N HIS A 69 7.37 -6.83 16.67
CA HIS A 69 8.50 -7.21 15.82
C HIS A 69 9.83 -7.15 16.58
N GLY A 70 10.67 -8.16 16.42
CA GLY A 70 11.98 -8.25 17.05
C GLY A 70 11.94 -8.58 18.55
N LYS A 71 10.76 -8.67 19.19
CA LYS A 71 10.65 -9.06 20.60
C LYS A 71 11.14 -10.49 20.78
N ILE A 72 11.95 -10.71 21.81
CA ILE A 72 12.37 -12.06 22.22
C ILE A 72 11.41 -12.57 23.27
N LEU A 73 10.76 -13.69 22.98
CA LEU A 73 9.91 -14.45 23.91
C LEU A 73 10.75 -15.59 24.47
N LYS A 74 10.63 -15.87 25.77
CA LYS A 74 11.39 -16.93 26.43
C LYS A 74 10.47 -17.80 27.28
N ASN A 75 10.74 -19.10 27.30
CA ASN A 75 10.25 -20.03 28.31
C ASN A 75 11.48 -20.69 28.99
N ASP A 76 11.27 -21.70 29.84
CA ASP A 76 12.36 -22.36 30.56
C ASP A 76 13.33 -23.16 29.65
N GLU A 77 12.92 -23.49 28.42
CA GLU A 77 13.64 -24.41 27.52
C GLU A 77 14.04 -23.79 26.16
N SER A 78 13.51 -22.61 25.81
CA SER A 78 13.54 -22.07 24.45
C SER A 78 13.41 -20.54 24.40
N GLU A 79 14.06 -19.95 23.40
CA GLU A 79 13.96 -18.54 23.06
C GLU A 79 13.47 -18.37 21.62
N PHE A 80 12.52 -17.45 21.42
CA PHE A 80 11.89 -17.18 20.14
C PHE A 80 12.03 -15.71 19.77
N LYS A 81 12.44 -15.41 18.54
CA LYS A 81 12.34 -14.06 17.98
C LYS A 81 11.02 -13.90 17.25
N VAL A 82 10.23 -12.91 17.65
CA VAL A 82 9.01 -12.55 16.93
C VAL A 82 9.40 -11.82 15.66
N ILE A 83 9.13 -12.45 14.53
CA ILE A 83 9.20 -11.83 13.22
C ILE A 83 7.76 -11.44 12.88
N SER A 84 7.43 -10.17 13.05
CA SER A 84 6.13 -9.71 12.57
C SER A 84 6.08 -9.96 11.07
N ILE A 85 5.06 -10.70 10.63
CA ILE A 85 4.65 -10.63 9.24
C ILE A 85 4.06 -9.24 9.13
N ASP A 86 4.84 -8.33 8.55
CA ASP A 86 4.45 -6.95 8.46
C ASP A 86 3.17 -6.87 7.61
N GLN A 87 2.07 -6.64 8.31
CA GLN A 87 0.84 -6.15 7.72
C GLN A 87 0.55 -4.81 8.40
N THR A 88 1.54 -3.92 8.47
CA THR A 88 1.23 -2.50 8.33
C THR A 88 0.33 -2.41 7.12
N SER A 89 -0.97 -2.22 7.36
CA SER A 89 -1.89 -1.91 6.28
C SER A 89 -1.27 -0.70 5.61
N LYS A 90 -0.87 -0.83 4.33
CA LYS A 90 -0.24 0.25 3.58
C LYS A 90 -0.93 1.56 3.95
N THR A 91 -0.14 2.52 4.41
CA THR A 91 -0.60 3.88 4.72
C THR A 91 -1.31 4.45 3.49
N ALA A 92 -2.11 5.51 3.68
CA ALA A 92 -2.70 6.22 2.54
C ALA A 92 -1.62 6.61 1.53
N HIS A 93 -0.51 7.15 2.03
CA HIS A 93 0.65 7.53 1.23
C HIS A 93 1.24 6.34 0.44
N GLU A 94 1.57 5.22 1.07
CA GLU A 94 2.15 4.05 0.39
C GLU A 94 1.20 3.45 -0.67
N LYS A 95 -0.11 3.55 -0.46
CA LYS A 95 -1.10 3.13 -1.48
C LYS A 95 -1.16 4.10 -2.65
N ALA A 96 -1.09 5.40 -2.37
CA ALA A 96 -1.05 6.43 -3.40
C ALA A 96 0.25 6.35 -4.22
N GLU A 97 1.39 6.14 -3.55
CA GLU A 97 2.70 5.93 -4.16
C GLU A 97 2.70 4.72 -5.10
N GLU A 98 2.12 3.59 -4.69
CA GLU A 98 2.00 2.41 -5.57
C GLU A 98 1.21 2.70 -6.86
N LEU A 99 0.10 3.43 -6.75
CA LEU A 99 -0.70 3.83 -7.90
C LEU A 99 0.04 4.83 -8.79
N PHE A 100 0.77 5.77 -8.19
CA PHE A 100 1.62 6.73 -8.88
C PHE A 100 2.72 6.03 -9.68
N LEU A 101 3.48 5.12 -9.07
CA LEU A 101 4.55 4.38 -9.74
C LEU A 101 4.01 3.61 -10.96
N LYS A 102 2.85 2.98 -10.81
CA LYS A 102 2.16 2.31 -11.91
C LYS A 102 1.70 3.30 -13.00
N ALA A 103 1.21 4.48 -12.63
CA ALA A 103 0.83 5.50 -13.58
C ALA A 103 2.01 5.97 -14.44
N VAL A 104 3.19 6.16 -13.81
CA VAL A 104 4.42 6.52 -14.51
C VAL A 104 4.83 5.45 -15.52
N GLU A 105 4.76 4.17 -15.16
CA GLU A 105 5.02 3.05 -16.07
C GLU A 105 4.06 3.04 -17.26
N LEU A 106 2.75 3.19 -17.01
CA LEU A 106 1.74 3.22 -18.06
C LEU A 106 1.92 4.41 -19.02
N PHE A 107 2.31 5.57 -18.49
CA PHE A 107 2.61 6.72 -19.31
C PHE A 107 3.83 6.48 -20.23
N GLN A 108 4.86 5.80 -19.74
CA GLN A 108 6.00 5.37 -20.58
C GLN A 108 5.55 4.42 -21.71
N ASN A 109 4.53 3.60 -21.44
CA ASN A 109 3.90 2.71 -22.40
C ASN A 109 2.86 3.39 -23.32
N ARG A 110 2.71 4.73 -23.26
CA ARG A 110 1.73 5.52 -24.04
C ARG A 110 0.27 5.20 -23.70
N GLU A 111 0.00 4.69 -22.50
CA GLU A 111 -1.35 4.43 -21.99
C GLU A 111 -1.85 5.63 -21.15
N ASP A 112 -1.89 6.81 -21.78
CA ASP A 112 -2.01 8.10 -21.08
C ASP A 112 -3.32 8.26 -20.29
N GLU A 113 -4.46 7.82 -20.84
CA GLU A 113 -5.77 7.89 -20.15
C GLU A 113 -5.81 7.03 -18.88
N VAL A 114 -5.19 5.84 -18.93
CA VAL A 114 -5.12 4.92 -17.80
C VAL A 114 -4.18 5.48 -16.73
N ALA A 115 -3.04 6.05 -17.15
CA ALA A 115 -2.11 6.74 -16.25
C ALA A 115 -2.79 7.89 -15.51
N LEU A 116 -3.53 8.76 -16.20
CA LEU A 116 -4.28 9.86 -15.58
C LEU A 116 -5.30 9.35 -14.57
N THR A 117 -6.03 8.28 -14.90
CA THR A 117 -7.01 7.67 -13.98
C THR A 117 -6.35 7.12 -12.71
N LEU A 118 -5.14 6.56 -12.82
CA LEU A 118 -4.41 6.09 -11.64
C LEU A 118 -3.89 7.24 -10.78
N LEU A 119 -3.47 8.35 -11.40
CA LEU A 119 -3.05 9.55 -10.67
C LEU A 119 -4.22 10.20 -9.93
N ASP A 120 -5.40 10.26 -10.54
CA ASP A 120 -6.63 10.71 -9.85
C ASP A 120 -6.90 9.87 -8.61
N ARG A 121 -6.79 8.55 -8.73
CA ARG A 121 -6.99 7.64 -7.60
C ARG A 121 -5.90 7.75 -6.54
N ALA A 122 -4.65 8.03 -6.93
CA ALA A 122 -3.57 8.29 -5.99
C ALA A 122 -3.86 9.54 -5.16
N ILE A 123 -4.30 10.62 -5.81
CA ILE A 123 -4.70 11.88 -5.18
C ILE A 123 -5.92 11.69 -4.26
N GLU A 124 -6.92 10.92 -4.66
CA GLU A 124 -8.08 10.62 -3.80
C GLU A 124 -7.70 9.88 -2.51
N ILE A 125 -6.70 8.99 -2.59
CA ILE A 125 -6.22 8.21 -1.45
C ILE A 125 -5.33 9.06 -0.54
N ASP A 126 -4.41 9.83 -1.12
CA ASP A 126 -3.55 10.76 -0.41
C ASP A 126 -3.59 12.15 -1.06
N PRO A 127 -4.50 13.03 -0.59
CA PRO A 127 -4.62 14.40 -1.11
C PRO A 127 -3.40 15.28 -0.84
N THR A 128 -2.43 14.80 -0.04
CA THR A 128 -1.19 15.55 0.24
C THR A 128 -0.02 15.13 -0.64
N TYR A 129 -0.23 14.18 -1.55
CA TYR A 129 0.83 13.62 -2.37
C TYR A 129 1.17 14.49 -3.59
N ALA A 130 2.06 15.47 -3.38
CA ALA A 130 2.46 16.46 -4.38
C ALA A 130 2.92 15.88 -5.74
N ASP A 131 3.71 14.79 -5.72
CA ASP A 131 4.27 14.20 -6.96
C ASP A 131 3.18 13.67 -7.90
N ALA A 132 2.05 13.20 -7.35
CA ALA A 132 0.92 12.73 -8.14
C ALA A 132 0.23 13.88 -8.89
N TYR A 133 0.05 15.04 -8.24
CA TYR A 133 -0.45 16.24 -8.90
C TYR A 133 0.52 16.75 -9.96
N GLU A 134 1.81 16.81 -9.65
CA GLU A 134 2.83 17.27 -10.60
C GLU A 134 2.82 16.41 -11.87
N SER A 135 2.86 15.09 -11.71
CA SER A 135 2.87 14.15 -12.84
C SER A 135 1.57 14.21 -13.64
N LYS A 136 0.41 14.35 -12.98
CA LYS A 136 -0.88 14.52 -13.67
C LYS A 136 -0.86 15.76 -14.54
N GLY A 137 -0.43 16.90 -14.01
CA GLY A 137 -0.35 18.14 -14.79
C GLY A 137 0.68 18.07 -15.93
N ALA A 138 1.83 17.42 -15.71
CA ALA A 138 2.83 17.20 -16.76
C ALA A 138 2.29 16.35 -17.92
N ILE A 139 1.58 15.26 -17.62
CA ILE A 139 0.95 14.40 -18.64
C ILE A 139 -0.12 15.18 -19.40
N LEU A 140 -1.00 15.91 -18.72
CA LEU A 140 -2.02 16.75 -19.37
C LEU A 140 -1.40 17.80 -20.29
N GLY A 141 -0.30 18.43 -19.87
CA GLY A 141 0.45 19.37 -20.70
C GLY A 141 1.04 18.74 -21.96
N GLN A 142 1.54 17.49 -21.89
CA GLN A 142 2.03 16.75 -23.06
C GLN A 142 0.90 16.34 -24.02
N LEU A 143 -0.33 16.25 -23.53
CA LEU A 143 -1.53 15.99 -24.32
C LEU A 143 -2.19 17.29 -24.85
N ASP A 144 -1.51 18.43 -24.75
CA ASP A 144 -2.01 19.76 -25.10
C ASP A 144 -3.28 20.20 -24.34
N LYS A 145 -3.59 19.54 -23.21
CA LYS A 145 -4.73 19.87 -22.33
C LYS A 145 -4.34 20.94 -21.31
N PHE A 146 -3.86 22.09 -21.79
CA PHE A 146 -3.25 23.12 -20.94
C PHE A 146 -4.20 23.70 -19.90
N GLU A 147 -5.48 23.91 -20.21
CA GLU A 147 -6.46 24.42 -19.24
C GLU A 147 -6.64 23.48 -18.04
N GLU A 148 -6.65 22.16 -18.28
CA GLU A 148 -6.75 21.16 -17.23
C GLU A 148 -5.44 21.07 -16.44
N ALA A 149 -4.29 21.10 -17.12
CA ALA A 149 -2.99 21.08 -16.48
C ALA A 149 -2.79 22.29 -15.54
N ILE A 150 -3.23 23.49 -15.93
CA ILE A 150 -3.19 24.70 -15.11
C ILE A 150 -4.01 24.52 -13.82
N LYS A 151 -5.22 23.94 -13.91
CA LYS A 151 -6.05 23.66 -12.73
C LYS A 151 -5.36 22.70 -11.76
N VAL A 152 -4.73 21.65 -12.28
CA VAL A 152 -3.97 20.70 -11.44
C VAL A 152 -2.78 21.39 -10.74
N MET A 153 -2.11 22.32 -11.41
CA MET A 153 -1.04 23.12 -10.77
C MET A 153 -1.58 24.05 -9.69
N ASP A 154 -2.81 24.57 -9.84
CA ASP A 154 -3.48 25.33 -8.78
C ASP A 154 -3.82 24.46 -7.57
N GLU A 155 -4.34 23.25 -7.80
CA GLU A 155 -4.58 22.26 -6.73
C GLU A 155 -3.28 21.88 -6.01
N LEU A 156 -2.18 21.66 -6.74
CA LEU A 156 -0.87 21.41 -6.16
C LEU A 156 -0.40 22.57 -5.25
N LEU A 157 -0.67 23.81 -5.63
CA LEU A 157 -0.32 24.99 -4.81
C LEU A 157 -1.20 25.11 -3.56
N GLU A 158 -2.38 24.49 -3.51
CA GLU A 158 -3.17 24.39 -2.28
C GLU A 158 -2.53 23.42 -1.27
N VAL A 159 -1.89 22.35 -1.78
CA VAL A 159 -1.18 21.33 -1.00
C VAL A 159 0.21 21.82 -0.58
N ASP A 160 1.01 22.32 -1.53
CA ASP A 160 2.33 22.91 -1.32
C ASP A 160 2.42 24.29 -1.97
N LYS A 161 2.12 25.31 -1.16
CA LYS A 161 2.18 26.74 -1.56
C LYS A 161 3.56 27.21 -1.98
N THR A 162 4.61 26.45 -1.69
CA THR A 162 6.00 26.82 -1.99
C THR A 162 6.59 26.01 -3.14
N SER A 163 5.77 25.18 -3.80
CA SER A 163 6.21 24.36 -4.92
C SER A 163 6.70 25.21 -6.10
N VAL A 164 8.02 25.22 -6.28
CA VAL A 164 8.67 25.88 -7.43
C VAL A 164 8.26 25.21 -8.74
N MET A 165 8.07 23.88 -8.72
CA MET A 165 7.64 23.11 -9.89
C MET A 165 6.25 23.53 -10.33
N ALA A 166 5.32 23.69 -9.40
CA ALA A 166 3.95 24.12 -9.72
C ALA A 166 3.94 25.48 -10.43
N HIS A 167 4.67 26.47 -9.91
CA HIS A 167 4.77 27.78 -10.54
C HIS A 167 5.42 27.75 -11.93
N THR A 168 6.48 26.94 -12.08
CA THR A 168 7.22 26.82 -13.34
C THR A 168 6.36 26.17 -14.42
N ASN A 169 5.74 25.02 -14.11
CA ASN A 169 4.87 24.29 -15.03
C ASN A 169 3.61 25.11 -15.36
N LYS A 170 2.99 25.77 -14.38
CA LYS A 170 1.83 26.63 -14.62
C LYS A 170 2.16 27.77 -15.59
N SER A 171 3.31 28.42 -15.42
CA SER A 171 3.77 29.49 -16.31
C SER A 171 4.00 28.99 -17.74
N LEU A 172 4.59 27.79 -17.88
CA LEU A 172 4.78 27.13 -19.18
C LEU A 172 3.43 26.83 -19.85
N PHE A 173 2.48 26.23 -19.13
CA PHE A 173 1.17 25.88 -19.68
C PHE A 173 0.35 27.11 -20.09
N PHE A 174 0.43 28.22 -19.34
CA PHE A 174 -0.20 29.47 -19.77
C PHE A 174 0.39 30.01 -21.07
N HIS A 175 1.71 29.91 -21.24
CA HIS A 175 2.37 30.35 -22.46
C HIS A 175 1.92 29.53 -23.68
N GLU A 176 1.87 28.20 -23.54
CA GLU A 176 1.46 27.31 -24.62
C GLU A 176 -0.05 27.43 -24.94
N ASP A 177 -0.91 27.54 -23.93
CA ASP A 177 -2.35 27.78 -24.13
C ASP A 177 -2.59 29.08 -24.92
N TRP A 178 -1.91 30.17 -24.54
CA TRP A 178 -2.01 31.44 -25.26
C TRP A 178 -1.54 31.33 -26.71
N ARG A 179 -0.43 30.61 -26.94
CA ARG A 179 0.12 30.40 -28.27
C ARG A 179 -0.86 29.62 -29.15
N ASN A 180 -1.47 28.57 -28.62
CA ASN A 180 -2.42 27.73 -29.35
C ASN A 180 -3.70 28.47 -29.70
N ARG A 181 -4.20 29.35 -28.83
CA ARG A 181 -5.37 30.20 -29.12
C ARG A 181 -5.14 31.23 -30.22
N LYS A 182 -3.87 31.52 -30.56
CA LYS A 182 -3.49 32.49 -31.58
C LYS A 182 -3.11 31.87 -32.93
N SER A 183 -2.94 30.56 -32.99
CA SER A 183 -2.66 29.81 -34.22
C SER A 183 -3.93 29.48 -34.98
#